data_AF-A0A3C0T6B1-F1
#
_entry.id   AF-A0A3C0T6B1-F1
#
_cell.length_a   1.000
_cell.length_b   1.000
_cell.length_c   1.000
_cell.angle_alpha   90.00
_cell.angle_beta   90.00
_cell.angle_gamma   90.00
#
_symmetry.space_group_name_H-M   'P 1'
#
loop_
_entity.id
_entity.type
_entity.pdbx_description
1 polymer ?
#
loop_
_entity_poly.entity_id
_entity_poly.type
_entity_poly.pdbx_seq_one_letter_code
_entity_poly.pdbx_strand_id
1 'polypeptide(L)'
;SEELTGYTQRYKDSWVYEELHRARNTMPLMHKLGLFLGSACVWIDQYIFRGHLPFTLTDSKPDHAQLKPASKMEKPDYPKPDGVISFDKLSSVFITNTSHEEDQPCH
;
A
#
# COMPACT_ATOMS: atom_id res chain seq x y z
N SER A 1 3.62 -17.72 -30.24
CA SER A 1 3.27 -16.29 -30.22
C SER A 1 4.55 -15.50 -30.12
N GLU A 2 4.68 -14.41 -30.86
CA GLU A 2 5.81 -13.49 -30.72
C GLU A 2 5.59 -12.64 -29.47
N GLU A 3 6.49 -12.73 -28.50
CA GLU A 3 6.38 -11.99 -27.24
C GLU A 3 6.77 -10.52 -27.47
N LEU A 4 5.85 -9.59 -27.20
CA LEU A 4 6.08 -8.15 -27.35
C LEU A 4 6.94 -7.60 -26.19
N THR A 5 8.23 -7.93 -26.19
CA THR A 5 9.18 -7.56 -25.11
C THR A 5 9.60 -6.09 -25.11
N GLY A 6 9.36 -5.37 -26.21
CA GLY A 6 9.82 -3.99 -26.39
C GLY A 6 9.28 -3.00 -25.35
N TYR A 7 8.07 -3.21 -24.84
CA TYR A 7 7.53 -2.40 -23.74
C TYR A 7 8.32 -2.61 -22.45
N THR A 8 8.51 -3.87 -22.03
CA THR A 8 9.22 -4.22 -20.80
C THR A 8 10.65 -3.71 -20.80
N GLN A 9 11.33 -3.78 -21.95
CA GLN A 9 12.69 -3.25 -22.07
C GLN A 9 12.72 -1.73 -21.90
N ARG A 10 11.86 -1.00 -22.64
CA ARG A 10 11.76 0.47 -22.50
C ARG A 10 11.38 0.90 -21.09
N TYR A 11 10.53 0.14 -20.40
CA TYR A 11 10.21 0.41 -18.99
C TYR A 11 11.44 0.24 -18.10
N LYS A 12 12.18 -0.86 -18.22
CA LYS A 12 13.41 -1.11 -17.43
C LYS A 12 14.50 -0.08 -17.68
N ASP A 13 14.57 0.47 -18.90
CA ASP A 13 15.53 1.51 -19.28
C ASP A 13 15.02 2.93 -18.95
N SER A 14 13.81 3.07 -18.40
CA SER A 14 13.21 4.37 -18.08
C SER A 14 13.57 4.84 -16.68
N TRP A 15 13.46 6.16 -16.49
CA TRP A 15 13.57 6.81 -15.18
C TRP A 15 12.54 6.26 -14.16
N VAL A 16 11.39 5.76 -14.63
CA VAL A 16 10.34 5.20 -13.78
C VAL A 16 10.83 3.93 -13.10
N TYR A 17 11.49 3.03 -13.84
CA TYR A 17 12.06 1.82 -13.26
C TYR A 17 13.17 2.16 -12.27
N GLU A 18 14.04 3.12 -12.61
CA GLU A 18 15.10 3.58 -11.71
C GLU A 18 14.54 4.14 -10.40
N GLU A 19 13.49 4.97 -10.47
CA GLU A 19 12.81 5.55 -9.30
C GLU A 19 12.19 4.46 -8.42
N LEU A 20 11.38 3.56 -9.01
CA LEU A 20 10.74 2.47 -8.27
C LEU A 20 11.77 1.50 -7.70
N HIS A 21 12.85 1.22 -8.43
CA HIS A 21 13.93 0.38 -7.95
C HIS A 21 14.65 1.01 -6.75
N ARG A 22 14.92 2.33 -6.77
CA ARG A 22 15.49 3.02 -5.60
C ARG A 22 14.57 2.97 -4.38
N ALA A 23 13.26 3.07 -4.58
CA ALA A 23 12.27 3.06 -3.49
C ALA A 23 11.89 1.65 -2.99
N ARG A 24 12.36 0.57 -3.65
CA ARG A 24 11.86 -0.82 -3.48
C ARG A 24 11.87 -1.37 -2.05
N ASN A 25 12.76 -0.87 -1.20
CA ASN A 25 12.89 -1.34 0.19
C ASN A 25 12.05 -0.52 1.20
N THR A 26 11.41 0.57 0.77
CA THR A 26 10.72 1.50 1.67
C THR A 26 9.60 0.82 2.48
N MET A 27 8.59 0.27 1.79
CA MET A 27 7.44 -0.35 2.46
C MET A 27 7.83 -1.64 3.20
N PRO A 28 8.66 -2.56 2.64
CA PRO A 28 9.10 -3.74 3.37
C PRO A 28 9.87 -3.43 4.67
N LEU A 29 10.69 -2.37 4.70
CA LEU A 29 11.34 -1.92 5.94
C LEU A 29 10.31 -1.48 6.97
N MET A 30 9.31 -0.69 6.57
CA MET A 30 8.22 -0.23 7.44
C MET A 30 7.38 -1.40 7.97
N HIS A 31 7.02 -2.35 7.12
CA HIS A 31 6.22 -3.52 7.52
C HIS A 31 6.97 -4.44 8.48
N LYS A 32 8.27 -4.66 8.26
CA LYS A 32 9.07 -5.58 9.09
C LYS A 32 9.55 -4.97 10.40
N LEU A 33 9.84 -3.67 10.42
CA LEU A 33 10.47 -2.99 11.56
C LEU A 33 9.54 -2.00 12.27
N GLY A 34 8.33 -1.79 11.76
CA GLY A 34 7.36 -0.84 12.30
C GLY A 34 7.72 0.62 12.00
N LEU A 35 6.87 1.54 12.48
CA LEU A 35 6.98 2.97 12.14
C LEU A 35 8.34 3.56 12.46
N PHE A 36 8.82 3.44 13.70
CA PHE A 36 10.02 4.17 14.14
C PHE A 36 11.32 3.59 13.55
N LEU A 37 11.55 2.29 13.75
CA LEU A 37 12.77 1.64 13.26
C LEU A 37 12.76 1.52 11.74
N GLY A 38 11.60 1.23 11.13
CA GLY A 38 11.42 1.26 9.69
C GLY A 38 11.75 2.63 9.11
N SER A 39 11.22 3.72 9.69
CA SER A 39 11.51 5.08 9.20
C SER A 39 13.00 5.41 9.28
N ALA A 40 13.68 5.04 10.36
CA ALA A 40 15.12 5.24 10.49
C ALA A 40 15.90 4.46 9.40
N CYS A 41 15.54 3.20 9.15
CA CYS A 41 16.17 2.40 8.11
C CYS A 41 15.89 2.94 6.70
N VAL A 42 14.66 3.40 6.42
CA VAL A 42 14.29 4.06 5.16
C VAL A 42 15.10 5.34 4.98
N TRP A 43 15.25 6.16 6.02
CA TRP A 43 16.08 7.36 5.96
C TRP A 43 17.54 7.01 5.64
N ILE A 44 18.10 5.98 6.28
CA ILE A 44 19.46 5.51 5.97
C ILE A 44 19.56 5.06 4.50
N ASP A 45 18.65 4.21 4.03
CA ASP A 45 18.64 3.72 2.64
C ASP A 45 18.54 4.88 1.63
N GLN A 46 17.57 5.77 1.81
CA GLN A 46 17.27 6.82 0.83
C GLN A 46 18.21 8.03 0.93
N TYR A 47 18.70 8.38 2.12
CA TYR A 47 19.57 9.53 2.31
C TYR A 47 21.07 9.18 2.20
N ILE A 48 21.50 8.07 2.81
CA ILE A 48 22.91 7.67 2.83
C ILE A 48 23.24 6.81 1.61
N PHE A 49 22.46 5.74 1.37
CA PHE A 49 22.70 4.81 0.25
C PHE A 49 22.02 5.21 -1.05
N ARG A 50 21.19 6.26 -1.04
CA ARG A 50 20.44 6.76 -2.21
C ARG A 50 19.61 5.66 -2.91
N GLY A 51 19.09 4.70 -2.15
CA GLY A 51 18.31 3.55 -2.66
C GLY A 51 19.15 2.42 -3.29
N HIS A 52 20.47 2.46 -3.13
CA HIS A 52 21.40 1.48 -3.71
C HIS A 52 21.85 0.37 -2.74
N LEU A 53 21.07 0.05 -1.70
CA LEU A 53 21.35 -1.13 -0.88
C LEU A 53 21.45 -2.40 -1.74
N PRO A 54 22.39 -3.33 -1.47
CA PRO A 54 22.68 -4.47 -2.35
C PRO A 54 21.70 -5.64 -2.20
N PHE A 55 20.51 -5.39 -1.66
CA PHE A 55 19.46 -6.40 -1.47
C PHE A 55 18.08 -5.79 -1.73
N THR A 56 17.11 -6.69 -1.93
CA THR A 56 15.69 -6.34 -2.08
C THR A 56 14.89 -7.10 -1.03
N LEU A 57 14.14 -6.37 -0.22
CA LEU A 57 13.24 -6.92 0.77
C LEU A 57 11.88 -7.20 0.14
N THR A 58 11.21 -8.24 0.62
CA THR A 58 9.87 -8.63 0.17
C THR A 58 8.96 -8.88 1.35
N ASP A 59 7.67 -8.60 1.16
CA ASP A 59 6.62 -9.06 2.04
C ASP A 59 6.25 -10.48 1.65
N SER A 60 6.42 -11.42 2.59
CA SER A 60 6.30 -12.86 2.33
C SER A 60 4.87 -13.39 2.47
N LYS A 61 3.93 -12.55 2.91
CA LYS A 61 2.55 -12.92 3.20
C LYS A 61 1.60 -11.99 2.45
N PRO A 62 0.65 -12.52 1.67
CA PRO A 62 -0.34 -11.70 0.99
C PRO A 62 -1.29 -11.04 1.99
N ASP A 63 -1.84 -9.88 1.64
CA ASP A 63 -2.67 -9.06 2.53
C ASP A 63 -3.87 -9.83 3.10
N HIS A 64 -4.53 -10.64 2.28
CA HIS A 64 -5.69 -11.45 2.70
C HIS A 64 -5.36 -12.47 3.80
N ALA A 65 -4.08 -12.79 4.00
CA ALA A 65 -3.59 -13.73 5.01
C ALA A 65 -2.98 -13.05 6.25
N GLN A 66 -3.04 -11.72 6.35
CA GLN A 66 -2.47 -10.95 7.48
C GLN A 66 -3.40 -10.87 8.70
N LEU A 67 -4.70 -11.13 8.54
CA LEU A 67 -5.66 -11.04 9.63
C LEU A 67 -5.44 -12.14 10.69
N LYS A 68 -5.64 -11.75 11.95
CA LYS A 68 -5.70 -12.69 13.08
C LYS A 68 -7.16 -12.99 13.42
N PRO A 69 -7.46 -14.16 14.02
CA PRO A 69 -8.79 -14.45 14.52
C PRO A 69 -9.30 -13.34 15.46
N ALA A 70 -10.57 -12.98 15.35
CA ALA A 70 -11.17 -11.90 16.16
C ALA A 70 -11.03 -12.16 17.67
N SER A 71 -11.08 -13.42 18.10
CA SER A 71 -10.86 -13.81 19.51
C SER A 71 -9.45 -13.53 20.05
N LYS A 72 -8.50 -13.18 19.16
CA LYS A 72 -7.11 -12.83 19.51
C LYS A 72 -6.82 -11.34 19.36
N MET A 73 -7.83 -10.52 19.08
CA MET A 73 -7.68 -9.09 18.84
C MET A 73 -8.56 -8.29 19.80
N GLU A 74 -8.07 -7.15 20.24
CA GLU A 74 -8.88 -6.17 20.96
C GLU A 74 -9.81 -5.47 19.98
N LYS A 75 -11.08 -5.32 20.37
CA LYS A 75 -12.05 -4.57 19.57
C LYS A 75 -11.77 -3.07 19.77
N PRO A 76 -11.42 -2.32 18.71
CA PRO A 76 -11.21 -0.88 18.83
C PRO A 76 -12.50 -0.16 19.20
N ASP A 77 -12.39 0.86 20.05
CA ASP A 77 -13.48 1.79 20.37
C ASP A 77 -13.39 3.01 19.47
N TYR A 78 -14.39 3.19 18.61
CA TYR A 78 -14.47 4.32 17.69
C TYR A 78 -15.56 5.28 18.15
N PRO A 79 -15.26 6.57 18.40
CA PRO A 79 -16.27 7.55 18.79
C PRO A 79 -17.29 7.74 17.67
N LYS A 80 -18.52 8.12 18.05
CA LYS A 80 -19.54 8.51 17.07
C LYS A 80 -19.07 9.72 16.27
N PRO A 81 -19.40 9.79 14.97
CA PRO A 81 -19.05 10.94 14.15
C PRO A 81 -19.72 12.22 14.70
N ASP A 82 -19.00 13.34 14.63
CA ASP A 82 -19.40 14.65 15.14
C ASP A 82 -20.12 15.52 14.09
N GLY A 83 -20.09 15.13 12.82
CA GLY A 83 -20.67 15.87 11.69
C GLY A 83 -19.88 17.11 11.26
N VAL A 84 -18.66 17.30 11.77
CA VAL A 84 -17.80 18.45 11.44
C VAL A 84 -16.45 17.99 10.89
N ILE A 85 -15.75 17.12 11.62
CA ILE A 85 -14.46 16.54 11.21
C ILE A 85 -14.64 15.06 10.84
N SER A 86 -15.66 14.41 11.40
CA SER A 86 -15.97 13.00 11.23
C SER A 86 -17.44 12.81 10.86
N PHE A 87 -17.71 11.91 9.92
CA PHE A 87 -19.03 11.71 9.33
C PHE A 87 -19.38 10.23 9.32
N ASP A 88 -20.67 9.92 9.27
CA ASP A 88 -21.10 8.54 9.08
C ASP A 88 -20.80 8.06 7.65
N LYS A 89 -20.76 6.74 7.49
CA LYS A 89 -20.43 6.11 6.21
C LYS A 89 -21.46 6.43 5.11
N LEU A 90 -22.75 6.52 5.43
CA LEU A 90 -23.80 6.72 4.42
C LEU A 90 -23.74 8.14 3.85
N SER A 91 -23.57 9.15 4.70
CA SER A 91 -23.31 10.52 4.27
C SER A 91 -22.05 10.61 3.40
N SER A 92 -20.99 9.87 3.78
CA SER A 92 -19.75 9.82 2.99
C SER A 92 -19.97 9.20 1.60
N VAL A 93 -20.70 8.07 1.52
CA VAL A 93 -21.04 7.39 0.25
C VAL A 93 -21.96 8.24 -0.62
N PHE A 94 -22.90 8.98 -0.03
CA PHE A 94 -23.79 9.86 -0.79
C PHE A 94 -23.00 10.92 -1.56
N ILE A 95 -21.97 11.51 -0.96
CA ILE A 95 -21.17 12.57 -1.58
C ILE A 95 -20.27 12.04 -2.72
N THR A 96 -19.92 10.75 -2.72
CA THR A 96 -19.17 10.18 -3.86
C THR A 96 -20.01 10.11 -5.13
N ASN A 97 -21.34 10.28 -5.03
CA ASN A 97 -22.30 10.14 -6.12
C ASN A 97 -22.12 8.80 -6.86
N THR A 98 -21.72 7.76 -6.12
CA THR A 98 -21.54 6.41 -6.66
C THR A 98 -22.90 5.74 -6.79
N SER A 99 -23.29 5.41 -8.01
CA SER A 99 -24.54 4.72 -8.33
C SER A 99 -24.31 3.69 -9.42
N HIS A 100 -25.11 2.63 -9.41
CA HIS A 100 -25.18 1.60 -10.46
C HIS A 100 -26.66 1.36 -10.76
N GLU A 101 -26.96 0.73 -11.90
CA GLU A 101 -28.32 0.27 -12.18
C GLU A 101 -28.73 -0.78 -11.12
N GLU A 102 -29.92 -0.66 -10.55
CA GLU A 102 -30.34 -1.53 -9.45
C GLU A 102 -30.56 -2.99 -9.89
N ASP A 103 -30.93 -3.21 -11.17
CA ASP A 103 -31.20 -4.54 -11.75
C ASP A 103 -29.98 -5.11 -12.48
N GLN A 104 -28.84 -5.14 -11.80
CA GLN A 104 -27.60 -5.77 -12.25
C GLN A 104 -27.10 -6.79 -11.22
N PRO A 105 -26.39 -7.85 -11.63
CA PRO A 105 -25.77 -8.77 -10.69
C PRO A 105 -24.72 -8.06 -9.83
N CYS A 106 -24.57 -8.49 -8.57
CA CYS A 106 -23.59 -7.94 -7.63
C CYS A 106 -22.15 -8.12 -8.14
N HIS A 107 -21.35 -7.05 -8.08
CA HIS A 107 -19.96 -6.98 -8.57
C HIS A 107 -18.98 -6.43 -7.53
#